data_AF-A0A2G5V6C6-F1
#
_entry.id   AF-A0A2G5V6C6-F1
#
_cell.length_a   1.000
_cell.length_b   1.000
_cell.length_c   1.000
_cell.angle_alpha   90.00
_cell.angle_beta   90.00
_cell.angle_gamma   90.00
#
_symmetry.space_group_name_H-M   'P 1'
#
loop_
_entity.id
_entity.type
_entity.pdbx_description
1 polymer ?
#
loop_
_entity_poly.entity_id
_entity_poly.type
_entity_poly.pdbx_seq_one_letter_code
_entity_poly.pdbx_strand_id
1 'polypeptide(L)'
;MNAIRKFFSKKSSSSKSQQLQEQLESKRMEREELMRALELEQKKNEMLEHSLNGGIVRKNYREEVDFQTSRTADIQKKIEEGEEKFNELFKENDEHLQLLLVLASLNVRWYSVFSPENMTEFLRNEKAQTKKQRQKMLQACQLLKAPEKNHLKPWKSCEICDQEFQQTDERVPRILGCGHTYCHTCLVQLAKNSPNSSAICCPVDKNYTVLHKSKVDRLPKNFTVMHM
;
A
#
# COMPACT_ATOMS: atom_id res chain seq x y z
N MET A 1 14.91 -44.18 26.67
CA MET A 1 15.19 -45.06 25.50
C MET A 1 13.89 -45.28 24.75
N ASN A 2 13.97 -45.50 23.44
CA ASN A 2 12.87 -45.49 22.46
C ASN A 2 12.50 -44.06 22.06
N ALA A 3 13.24 -43.44 21.12
CA ALA A 3 13.31 -43.81 19.71
C ALA A 3 11.92 -43.91 19.08
N ILE A 4 11.84 -43.36 17.86
CA ILE A 4 10.81 -43.58 16.84
C ILE A 4 9.84 -42.40 16.62
N ARG A 5 10.29 -41.57 15.67
CA ARG A 5 9.61 -41.20 14.41
C ARG A 5 8.36 -40.34 14.45
N LYS A 6 8.25 -39.64 13.31
CA LYS A 6 7.10 -38.90 12.75
C LYS A 6 6.99 -37.54 13.44
N PHE A 7 7.45 -36.46 12.82
CA PHE A 7 6.76 -35.86 11.69
C PHE A 7 7.66 -34.81 11.03
N PHE A 8 8.48 -35.18 10.04
CA PHE A 8 8.79 -34.28 8.94
C PHE A 8 8.91 -35.13 7.67
N SER A 9 7.88 -34.99 6.85
CA SER A 9 7.64 -35.76 5.64
C SER A 9 8.43 -35.17 4.47
N LYS A 10 9.11 -36.06 3.73
CA LYS A 10 9.57 -35.98 2.32
C LYS A 10 10.78 -35.06 2.06
N LYS A 11 12.01 -35.62 1.93
CA LYS A 11 12.61 -36.25 0.72
C LYS A 11 12.56 -35.34 -0.53
N SER A 12 13.73 -34.97 -1.10
CA SER A 12 14.04 -35.20 -2.54
C SER A 12 15.24 -34.43 -3.17
N SER A 13 16.02 -33.60 -2.48
CA SER A 13 17.06 -32.81 -3.18
C SER A 13 18.40 -33.53 -3.42
N SER A 14 18.77 -34.54 -2.62
CA SER A 14 19.98 -35.38 -2.87
C SER A 14 19.80 -36.38 -4.01
N SER A 15 18.54 -36.75 -4.32
CA SER A 15 18.24 -37.83 -5.26
C SER A 15 18.30 -37.39 -6.72
N LYS A 16 17.96 -36.12 -7.01
CA LYS A 16 17.92 -35.61 -8.39
C LYS A 16 19.31 -35.35 -8.97
N SER A 17 20.22 -34.79 -8.17
CA SER A 17 21.61 -34.55 -8.61
C SER A 17 22.36 -35.86 -8.84
N GLN A 18 22.15 -36.85 -7.98
CA GLN A 18 22.74 -38.19 -8.14
C GLN A 18 22.12 -38.94 -9.32
N GLN A 19 20.79 -38.88 -9.51
CA GLN A 19 20.14 -39.42 -10.71
C GLN A 19 20.65 -38.79 -12.00
N LEU A 20 20.91 -37.48 -11.99
CA LEU A 20 21.40 -36.77 -13.17
C LEU A 20 22.84 -37.20 -13.51
N GLN A 21 23.69 -37.43 -12.51
CA GLN A 21 25.04 -37.96 -12.71
C GLN A 21 25.04 -39.40 -13.23
N GLU A 22 24.19 -40.28 -12.70
CA GLU A 22 24.03 -41.65 -13.20
C GLU A 22 23.51 -41.67 -14.65
N GLN A 23 22.59 -40.77 -14.99
CA GLN A 23 22.10 -40.61 -16.36
C GLN A 23 23.19 -40.11 -17.31
N LEU A 24 24.05 -39.19 -16.85
CA LEU A 24 25.19 -38.68 -17.62
C LEU A 24 26.23 -39.77 -17.89
N GLU A 25 26.55 -40.60 -16.90
CA GLU A 25 27.49 -41.71 -17.05
C GLU A 25 26.92 -42.80 -17.96
N SER A 26 25.63 -43.11 -17.82
CA SER A 26 24.92 -44.04 -18.71
C SER A 26 24.93 -43.56 -20.16
N LYS A 27 24.69 -42.26 -20.40
CA LYS A 27 24.74 -41.67 -21.75
C LYS A 27 26.16 -41.63 -22.32
N ARG A 28 27.18 -41.46 -21.48
CA ARG A 28 28.59 -41.54 -21.88
C ARG A 28 28.96 -42.94 -22.35
N MET A 29 28.59 -43.97 -21.59
CA MET A 29 28.83 -45.38 -21.96
C MET A 29 28.09 -45.76 -23.25
N GLU A 30 26.83 -45.32 -23.40
CA GLU A 30 26.05 -45.52 -24.62
C GLU A 30 26.74 -44.86 -25.83
N ARG A 31 27.28 -43.65 -25.66
CA ARG A 31 28.05 -42.97 -26.73
C ARG A 31 29.32 -43.75 -27.11
N GLU A 32 30.07 -44.27 -26.14
CA GLU A 32 31.29 -45.05 -26.41
C GLU A 32 31.00 -46.41 -27.08
N GLU A 33 29.88 -47.03 -26.75
CA GLU A 33 29.42 -48.25 -27.42
C GLU A 33 28.99 -47.95 -28.86
N LEU A 34 28.25 -46.85 -29.07
CA LEU A 34 27.86 -46.39 -30.41
C LEU A 34 29.07 -46.02 -31.28
N MET A 35 30.10 -45.39 -30.70
CA MET A 35 31.34 -45.08 -31.44
C MET A 35 32.08 -46.36 -31.88
N ARG A 36 32.17 -47.38 -31.01
CA ARG A 36 32.76 -48.68 -31.37
C ARG A 36 31.94 -49.42 -32.42
N ALA A 37 30.61 -49.34 -32.34
CA ALA A 37 29.73 -49.91 -33.35
C ALA A 37 29.89 -49.21 -34.70
N LEU A 38 30.05 -47.87 -34.69
CA LEU A 38 30.28 -47.08 -35.90
C LEU A 38 31.60 -47.47 -36.59
N GLU A 39 32.70 -47.60 -35.84
CA GLU A 39 33.98 -48.05 -36.39
C GLU A 39 33.91 -49.47 -37.00
N LEU A 40 33.14 -50.37 -36.37
CA LEU A 40 32.95 -51.73 -36.88
C LEU A 40 32.14 -51.73 -38.18
N GLU A 41 31.08 -50.93 -38.26
CA GLU A 41 30.30 -50.78 -39.49
C GLU A 41 31.09 -50.08 -40.60
N GLN A 42 31.91 -49.09 -40.28
CA GLN A 42 32.82 -48.46 -41.25
C GLN A 42 33.79 -49.47 -41.87
N LYS A 43 34.39 -50.35 -41.05
CA LYS A 43 35.26 -51.43 -41.56
C LYS A 43 34.52 -52.46 -42.42
N LYS A 44 33.26 -52.79 -42.09
CA LYS A 44 32.43 -53.67 -42.94
C LYS A 44 32.12 -53.01 -44.28
N ASN A 45 31.86 -51.72 -44.28
CA ASN A 45 31.63 -50.92 -45.49
C ASN A 45 32.88 -50.88 -46.38
N GLU A 46 34.07 -50.66 -45.82
CA GLU A 46 35.35 -50.73 -46.56
C GLU A 46 35.58 -52.12 -47.19
N MET A 47 35.28 -53.20 -46.46
CA MET A 47 35.39 -54.57 -47.00
C MET A 47 34.35 -54.86 -48.09
N LEU A 48 33.14 -54.31 -47.94
CA LEU A 48 32.11 -54.38 -48.97
C LEU A 48 32.59 -53.63 -50.21
N GLU A 49 33.07 -52.38 -50.12
CA GLU A 49 33.64 -51.61 -51.24
C GLU A 49 34.69 -52.39 -52.03
N HIS A 50 35.55 -53.13 -51.32
CA HIS A 50 36.56 -53.96 -51.94
C HIS A 50 35.95 -55.15 -52.72
N SER A 51 34.94 -55.82 -52.15
CA SER A 51 34.19 -56.91 -52.79
C SER A 51 33.33 -56.44 -53.98
N LEU A 52 33.02 -55.15 -53.99
CA LEU A 52 32.10 -54.45 -54.87
C LEU A 52 32.65 -54.06 -56.24
N ASN A 53 33.88 -54.46 -56.60
CA ASN A 53 34.47 -54.16 -57.90
C ASN A 53 33.79 -54.85 -59.12
N GLY A 54 32.61 -55.43 -58.96
CA GLY A 54 31.65 -55.80 -60.02
C GLY A 54 30.44 -54.84 -60.07
N GLY A 55 30.13 -54.27 -61.23
CA GLY A 55 29.31 -53.06 -61.38
C GLY A 55 27.85 -53.05 -60.89
N ILE A 56 27.22 -54.21 -60.64
CA ILE A 56 25.85 -54.27 -60.06
C ILE A 56 25.89 -54.00 -58.57
N VAL A 57 26.93 -54.49 -57.88
CA VAL A 57 27.06 -54.26 -56.45
C VAL A 57 27.26 -52.75 -56.23
N ARG A 58 28.05 -52.07 -57.09
CA ARG A 58 28.41 -50.63 -56.91
C ARG A 58 27.22 -49.70 -56.84
N LYS A 59 26.12 -50.04 -57.53
CA LYS A 59 24.89 -49.25 -57.50
C LYS A 59 24.16 -49.42 -56.17
N ASN A 60 23.96 -50.65 -55.72
CA ASN A 60 23.31 -50.94 -54.44
C ASN A 60 24.09 -50.39 -53.25
N TYR A 61 25.43 -50.44 -53.30
CA TYR A 61 26.27 -49.87 -52.26
C TYR A 61 26.30 -48.34 -52.27
N ARG A 62 26.25 -47.72 -53.46
CA ARG A 62 26.08 -46.25 -53.55
C ARG A 62 24.76 -45.81 -52.95
N GLU A 63 23.66 -46.50 -53.27
CA GLU A 63 22.34 -46.22 -52.70
C GLU A 63 22.31 -46.42 -51.17
N GLU A 64 22.99 -47.45 -50.65
CA GLU A 64 23.14 -47.67 -49.21
C GLU A 64 24.00 -46.57 -48.55
N VAL A 65 25.12 -46.17 -49.15
CA VAL A 65 25.95 -45.06 -48.64
C VAL A 65 25.19 -43.75 -48.65
N ASP A 66 24.42 -43.45 -49.70
CA ASP A 66 23.58 -42.27 -49.79
C ASP A 66 22.49 -42.29 -48.70
N PHE A 67 21.86 -43.44 -48.46
CA PHE A 67 20.89 -43.62 -47.38
C PHE A 67 21.51 -43.42 -45.99
N GLN A 68 22.66 -44.02 -45.72
CA GLN A 68 23.36 -43.85 -44.45
C GLN A 68 23.83 -42.41 -44.25
N THR A 69 24.28 -41.73 -45.31
CA THR A 69 24.69 -40.32 -45.27
C THR A 69 23.50 -39.40 -44.99
N SER A 70 22.34 -39.66 -45.60
CA SER A 70 21.11 -38.93 -45.28
C SER A 70 20.70 -39.16 -43.81
N ARG A 71 20.81 -40.40 -43.32
CA ARG A 71 20.47 -40.75 -41.95
C ARG A 71 21.41 -40.11 -40.94
N THR A 72 22.72 -40.06 -41.21
CA THR A 72 23.68 -39.37 -40.34
C THR A 72 23.46 -37.86 -40.34
N ALA A 73 23.12 -37.26 -41.49
CA ALA A 73 22.76 -35.85 -41.56
C ALA A 73 21.50 -35.53 -40.73
N ASP A 74 20.47 -36.38 -40.78
CA ASP A 74 19.26 -36.21 -39.97
C ASP A 74 19.54 -36.35 -38.47
N ILE A 75 20.42 -37.28 -38.08
CA ILE A 75 20.85 -37.44 -36.68
C ILE A 75 21.65 -36.22 -36.23
N GLN A 76 22.57 -35.74 -37.05
CA GLN A 76 23.38 -34.56 -36.77
C GLN A 76 22.51 -33.33 -36.55
N LYS A 77 21.52 -33.11 -37.41
CA LYS A 77 20.56 -32.01 -37.26
C LYS A 77 19.78 -32.09 -35.94
N LYS A 78 19.34 -33.28 -35.54
CA LYS A 78 18.64 -33.48 -34.25
C LYS A 78 19.55 -33.22 -33.04
N ILE A 79 20.84 -33.52 -33.15
CA ILE A 79 21.82 -33.21 -32.11
C ILE A 79 21.94 -31.69 -31.98
N GLU A 80 22.11 -30.97 -33.10
CA GLU A 80 22.20 -29.51 -33.13
C GLU A 80 20.95 -28.85 -32.55
N GLU A 81 19.75 -29.26 -32.98
CA GLU A 81 18.48 -28.78 -32.42
C GLU A 81 18.37 -29.07 -30.90
N GLY A 82 18.90 -30.21 -30.47
CA GLY A 82 18.95 -30.59 -29.05
C GLY A 82 19.91 -29.73 -28.23
N GLU A 83 21.09 -29.40 -28.78
CA GLU A 83 22.09 -28.53 -28.15
C GLU A 83 21.60 -27.09 -28.07
N GLU A 84 20.95 -26.56 -29.12
CA GLU A 84 20.33 -25.23 -29.09
C GLU A 84 19.30 -25.15 -27.97
N LYS A 85 18.38 -26.12 -27.90
CA LYS A 85 17.36 -26.16 -26.86
C LYS A 85 17.94 -26.34 -25.46
N PHE A 86 19.02 -27.11 -25.31
CA PHE A 86 19.73 -27.24 -24.04
C PHE A 86 20.33 -25.90 -23.60
N ASN A 87 20.96 -25.17 -24.52
CA ASN A 87 21.54 -23.87 -24.25
C ASN A 87 20.49 -22.82 -23.88
N GLU A 88 19.31 -22.84 -24.51
CA GLU A 88 18.17 -22.00 -24.13
C GLU A 88 17.71 -22.29 -22.70
N LEU A 89 17.44 -23.55 -22.38
CA LEU A 89 17.03 -23.96 -21.03
C LEU A 89 18.09 -23.64 -19.97
N PHE A 90 19.36 -23.75 -20.32
CA PHE A 90 20.46 -23.41 -19.43
C PHE A 90 20.46 -21.91 -19.09
N LYS A 91 20.25 -21.04 -20.09
CA LYS A 91 20.13 -19.59 -19.89
C LYS A 91 18.93 -19.23 -19.02
N GLU A 92 17.76 -19.78 -19.30
CA GLU A 92 16.56 -19.56 -18.48
C GLU A 92 16.78 -19.96 -17.02
N ASN A 93 17.42 -21.11 -16.79
CA ASN A 93 17.72 -21.57 -15.44
C ASN A 93 18.73 -20.67 -14.70
N ASP A 94 19.73 -20.13 -15.40
CA ASP A 94 20.67 -19.15 -14.82
C ASP A 94 19.96 -17.85 -14.43
N GLU A 95 19.09 -17.33 -15.31
CA GLU A 95 18.26 -16.15 -15.01
C GLU A 95 17.36 -16.37 -13.79
N HIS A 96 16.72 -17.54 -13.69
CA HIS A 96 15.93 -17.92 -12.51
C HIS A 96 16.78 -17.97 -11.23
N LEU A 97 18.01 -18.47 -11.30
CA LEU A 97 18.93 -18.52 -10.17
C LEU A 97 19.34 -17.12 -9.71
N GLN A 98 19.63 -16.22 -10.66
CA GLN A 98 19.93 -14.81 -10.36
C GLN A 98 18.74 -14.11 -9.69
N LEU A 99 17.52 -14.33 -10.19
CA LEU A 99 16.31 -13.78 -9.58
C LEU A 99 16.11 -14.28 -8.15
N LEU A 100 16.34 -15.56 -7.89
CA LEU A 100 16.27 -16.16 -6.54
C LEU A 100 17.28 -15.51 -5.57
N LEU A 101 18.50 -15.24 -6.01
CA LEU A 101 19.51 -14.55 -5.20
C LEU A 101 19.09 -13.13 -4.86
N VAL A 102 18.54 -12.39 -5.82
CA VAL A 102 18.02 -11.03 -5.60
C VAL A 102 16.86 -11.07 -4.60
N LEU A 103 15.89 -11.98 -4.79
CA LEU A 103 14.75 -12.12 -3.87
C LEU A 103 15.19 -12.47 -2.44
N ALA A 104 16.17 -13.38 -2.28
CA ALA A 104 16.73 -13.71 -0.98
C ALA A 104 17.36 -12.48 -0.31
N SER A 105 18.11 -11.67 -1.05
CA SER A 105 18.72 -10.44 -0.54
C SER A 105 17.69 -9.38 -0.11
N LEU A 106 16.62 -9.21 -0.89
CA LEU A 106 15.54 -8.26 -0.59
C LEU A 106 14.71 -8.71 0.61
N ASN A 107 14.47 -10.03 0.75
CA ASN A 107 13.74 -10.59 1.88
C ASN A 107 14.48 -10.35 3.20
N VAL A 108 15.81 -10.57 3.24
CA VAL A 108 16.65 -10.26 4.42
C VAL A 108 16.56 -8.78 4.80
N ARG A 109 16.55 -7.87 3.81
CA ARG A 109 16.37 -6.43 4.05
C ARG A 109 14.97 -6.08 4.57
N TRP A 110 13.94 -6.79 4.12
CA TRP A 110 12.57 -6.59 4.58
C TRP A 110 12.39 -7.00 6.04
N TYR A 111 12.92 -8.15 6.44
CA TYR A 111 12.86 -8.63 7.82
C TYR A 111 13.60 -7.73 8.82
N SER A 112 14.68 -7.07 8.42
CA SER A 112 15.42 -6.16 9.31
C SER A 112 14.72 -4.80 9.51
N VAL A 113 14.06 -4.28 8.47
CA VAL A 113 13.38 -2.96 8.54
C VAL A 113 11.97 -3.08 9.11
N PHE A 114 11.23 -4.12 8.71
CA PHE A 114 9.83 -4.33 9.09
C PHE A 114 9.66 -5.53 10.02
N SER A 115 10.63 -5.80 10.88
CA SER A 115 10.44 -6.82 11.92
C SER A 115 9.25 -6.42 12.81
N PRO A 116 8.41 -7.38 13.25
CA PRO A 116 7.31 -7.10 14.16
C PRO A 116 7.76 -6.34 15.41
N GLU A 117 8.94 -6.66 15.93
CA GLU A 117 9.54 -6.01 17.10
C GLU A 117 9.82 -4.53 16.80
N ASN A 118 10.52 -4.23 15.71
CA ASN A 118 10.86 -2.87 15.31
C ASN A 118 9.59 -2.03 15.06
N MET A 119 8.59 -2.61 14.41
CA MET A 119 7.30 -1.96 14.18
C MET A 119 6.53 -1.70 15.48
N THR A 120 6.51 -2.66 16.41
CA THR A 120 5.84 -2.46 17.71
C THR A 120 6.53 -1.38 18.56
N GLU A 121 7.86 -1.31 18.53
CA GLU A 121 8.63 -0.30 19.25
C GLU A 121 8.43 1.10 18.64
N PHE A 122 8.44 1.22 17.31
CA PHE A 122 8.10 2.46 16.62
C PHE A 122 6.70 2.97 17.03
N LEU A 123 5.68 2.10 16.98
CA LEU A 123 4.31 2.45 17.36
C LEU A 123 4.20 2.86 18.84
N ARG A 124 4.99 2.24 19.73
CA ARG A 124 5.04 2.59 21.15
C ARG A 124 5.61 4.00 21.35
N ASN A 125 6.69 4.32 20.66
CA ASN A 125 7.35 5.62 20.74
C ASN A 125 6.45 6.75 20.21
N GLU A 126 5.81 6.55 19.07
CA GLU A 126 4.83 7.50 18.51
C GLU A 126 3.65 7.74 19.46
N LYS A 127 3.10 6.68 20.07
CA LYS A 127 2.05 6.82 21.09
C LYS A 127 2.52 7.60 22.31
N ALA A 128 3.73 7.34 22.80
CA ALA A 128 4.31 8.05 23.94
C ALA A 128 4.52 9.54 23.63
N GLN A 129 5.02 9.86 22.44
CA GLN A 129 5.22 11.21 21.96
C GLN A 129 3.88 11.97 21.85
N THR A 130 2.88 11.35 21.24
CA THR A 130 1.52 11.92 21.12
C THR A 130 0.91 12.19 22.49
N LYS A 131 1.07 11.26 23.45
CA LYS A 131 0.59 11.43 24.83
C LYS A 131 1.27 12.61 25.51
N LYS A 132 2.58 12.76 25.35
CA LYS A 132 3.37 13.89 25.88
C LYS A 132 2.92 15.23 25.30
N GLN A 133 2.70 15.30 23.99
CA GLN A 133 2.20 16.50 23.32
C GLN A 133 0.79 16.86 23.78
N ARG A 134 -0.12 15.88 23.88
CA ARG A 134 -1.48 16.07 24.42
C ARG A 134 -1.45 16.61 25.84
N GLN A 135 -0.58 16.08 26.70
CA GLN A 135 -0.45 16.55 28.08
C GLN A 135 -0.02 18.01 28.14
N LYS A 136 0.97 18.41 27.33
CA LYS A 136 1.39 19.82 27.21
C LYS A 136 0.25 20.73 26.75
N MET A 137 -0.51 20.30 25.74
CA MET A 137 -1.68 21.03 25.25
C MET A 137 -2.73 21.21 26.35
N LEU A 138 -3.05 20.14 27.09
CA LEU A 138 -4.02 20.21 28.19
C LEU A 138 -3.56 21.14 29.31
N GLN A 139 -2.27 21.11 29.67
CA GLN A 139 -1.69 22.03 30.65
C GLN A 139 -1.78 23.49 30.17
N ALA A 140 -1.47 23.76 28.89
CA ALA A 140 -1.63 25.09 28.31
C ALA A 140 -3.09 25.57 28.39
N CYS A 141 -4.07 24.72 28.06
CA CYS A 141 -5.49 25.04 28.20
C CYS A 141 -5.90 25.31 29.66
N GLN A 142 -5.31 24.61 30.64
CA GLN A 142 -5.58 24.84 32.06
C GLN A 142 -5.06 26.20 32.53
N LEU A 143 -3.86 26.60 32.11
CA LEU A 143 -3.29 27.91 32.45
C LEU A 143 -4.10 29.07 31.85
N LEU A 144 -4.66 28.89 30.66
CA LEU A 144 -5.58 29.86 30.04
C LEU A 144 -6.93 29.93 30.76
N LYS A 145 -7.31 28.90 31.52
CA LYS A 145 -8.49 28.88 32.40
C LYS A 145 -8.15 29.39 33.81
N ALA A 146 -7.40 30.48 33.91
CA ALA A 146 -7.32 31.23 35.17
C ALA A 146 -8.74 31.62 35.61
N PRO A 147 -9.04 31.66 36.92
CA PRO A 147 -10.41 31.83 37.38
C PRO A 147 -10.90 33.22 36.98
N GLU A 148 -11.86 33.27 36.03
CA GLU A 148 -12.79 34.38 35.88
C GLU A 148 -13.52 34.55 37.23
N LYS A 149 -12.94 35.34 38.13
CA LYS A 149 -13.62 35.79 39.35
C LYS A 149 -14.77 36.68 38.90
N ASN A 150 -16.01 36.19 38.96
CA ASN A 150 -17.26 36.96 38.98
C ASN A 150 -17.33 38.15 37.99
N HIS A 151 -16.80 38.00 36.79
CA HIS A 151 -17.13 38.91 35.70
C HIS A 151 -18.27 38.26 34.95
N LEU A 152 -19.47 38.85 35.01
CA LEU A 152 -20.55 38.48 34.09
C LEU A 152 -19.94 38.46 32.69
N LYS A 153 -20.12 37.33 32.00
CA LYS A 153 -19.65 37.17 30.63
C LYS A 153 -20.23 38.32 29.80
N PRO A 154 -19.41 39.17 29.13
CA PRO A 154 -19.91 40.37 28.45
C PRO A 154 -21.03 40.08 27.43
N TRP A 155 -21.04 38.89 26.84
CA TRP A 155 -22.07 38.45 25.90
C TRP A 155 -23.39 38.01 26.54
N LYS A 156 -23.45 37.89 27.88
CA LYS A 156 -24.66 37.58 28.65
C LYS A 156 -25.31 38.80 29.30
N SER A 157 -24.65 39.95 29.28
CA SER A 157 -25.17 41.19 29.88
C SER A 157 -25.53 42.23 28.81
N CYS A 158 -26.46 43.11 29.17
CA CYS A 158 -26.84 44.23 28.32
C CYS A 158 -25.82 45.36 28.42
N GLU A 159 -25.22 45.78 27.30
CA GLU A 159 -24.21 46.86 27.25
C GLU A 159 -24.71 48.26 27.70
N ILE A 160 -26.00 48.43 27.96
CA ILE A 160 -26.59 49.70 28.43
C ILE A 160 -26.73 49.73 29.96
N CYS A 161 -27.08 48.59 30.57
CA CYS A 161 -27.40 48.54 32.00
C CYS A 161 -26.55 47.52 32.79
N ASP A 162 -25.66 46.81 32.11
CA ASP A 162 -24.76 45.77 32.63
C ASP A 162 -25.44 44.62 33.39
N GLN A 163 -26.76 44.48 33.22
CA GLN A 163 -27.54 43.40 33.82
C GLN A 163 -27.57 42.17 32.91
N GLU A 164 -27.55 40.98 33.50
CA GLU A 164 -27.69 39.70 32.78
C GLU A 164 -29.04 39.60 32.06
N PHE A 165 -29.03 39.04 30.86
CA PHE A 165 -30.23 38.74 30.11
C PHE A 165 -31.04 37.62 30.78
N GLN A 166 -32.37 37.72 30.70
CA GLN A 166 -33.28 36.73 31.27
C GLN A 166 -34.28 36.23 30.22
N GLN A 167 -34.85 35.06 30.48
CA GLN A 167 -35.77 34.40 29.54
C GLN A 167 -37.19 35.00 29.57
N THR A 168 -37.58 35.60 30.70
CA THR A 168 -38.88 36.23 30.91
C THR A 168 -38.73 37.71 31.28
N ASP A 169 -39.80 38.47 31.08
CA ASP A 169 -39.96 39.85 31.59
C ASP A 169 -39.10 40.93 30.91
N GLU A 170 -38.64 41.88 31.72
CA GLU A 170 -38.00 43.14 31.35
C GLU A 170 -36.60 42.99 30.75
N ARG A 171 -35.96 41.85 31.00
CA ARG A 171 -34.56 41.59 30.64
C ARG A 171 -34.38 40.67 29.44
N VAL A 172 -35.46 40.43 28.68
CA VAL A 172 -35.41 39.62 27.45
C VAL A 172 -34.49 40.30 26.42
N PRO A 173 -33.45 39.59 25.92
CA PRO A 173 -32.54 40.11 24.91
C PRO A 173 -33.24 40.16 23.55
N ARG A 174 -33.22 41.32 22.90
CA ARG A 174 -33.79 41.53 21.56
C ARG A 174 -32.75 42.12 20.62
N ILE A 175 -32.87 41.75 19.35
CA ILE A 175 -31.89 42.06 18.31
C ILE A 175 -32.39 43.26 17.48
N LEU A 176 -31.53 44.27 17.31
CA LEU A 176 -31.74 45.37 16.37
C LEU A 176 -31.41 44.94 14.93
N GLY A 177 -31.80 45.73 13.93
CA GLY A 177 -31.55 45.41 12.51
C GLY A 177 -30.06 45.26 12.16
N CYS A 178 -29.17 45.85 12.95
CA CYS A 178 -27.72 45.72 12.80
C CYS A 178 -27.10 44.50 13.50
N GLY A 179 -27.87 43.75 14.30
CA GLY A 179 -27.40 42.56 15.01
C GLY A 179 -27.03 42.79 16.49
N HIS A 180 -26.91 44.04 16.93
CA HIS A 180 -26.66 44.34 18.36
C HIS A 180 -27.86 43.94 19.23
N THR A 181 -27.56 43.42 20.42
CA THR A 181 -28.56 42.86 21.34
C THR A 181 -28.63 43.68 22.63
N TYR A 182 -29.85 44.06 23.02
CA TYR A 182 -30.12 44.81 24.25
C TYR A 182 -31.33 44.23 24.97
N CYS A 183 -31.45 44.52 26.27
CA CYS A 183 -32.60 44.07 27.03
C CYS A 183 -33.84 44.89 26.67
N HIS A 184 -35.01 44.27 26.82
CA HIS A 184 -36.29 44.87 26.42
C HIS A 184 -36.52 46.25 27.05
N THR A 185 -36.25 46.43 28.36
CA THR A 185 -36.43 47.73 29.03
C THR A 185 -35.53 48.83 28.48
N CYS A 186 -34.26 48.53 28.20
CA CYS A 186 -33.35 49.50 27.59
C CYS A 186 -33.82 49.90 26.18
N LEU A 187 -34.35 48.96 25.38
CA LEU A 187 -34.91 49.28 24.07
C LEU A 187 -36.18 50.12 24.15
N VAL A 188 -37.03 49.90 25.15
CA VAL A 188 -38.21 50.75 25.41
C VAL A 188 -37.78 52.17 25.76
N GLN A 189 -36.73 52.34 26.58
CA GLN A 189 -36.19 53.66 26.90
C GLN A 189 -35.59 54.35 25.67
N LEU A 190 -34.82 53.62 24.85
CA LEU A 190 -34.27 54.14 23.60
C LEU A 190 -35.37 54.55 22.61
N ALA A 191 -36.45 53.79 22.50
CA ALA A 191 -37.58 54.12 21.66
C ALA A 191 -38.31 55.40 22.13
N LYS A 192 -38.45 55.59 23.45
CA LYS A 192 -39.07 56.80 24.03
C LYS A 192 -38.22 58.06 23.82
N ASN A 193 -36.91 57.92 23.90
CA ASN A 193 -35.96 59.02 23.78
C ASN A 193 -35.56 59.30 22.32
N SER A 194 -36.06 58.52 21.37
CA SER A 194 -35.77 58.70 19.95
C SER A 194 -36.57 59.87 19.39
N PRO A 195 -35.95 60.79 18.61
CA PRO A 195 -36.67 61.88 17.96
C PRO A 195 -37.69 61.39 16.92
N ASN A 196 -37.59 60.12 16.49
CA ASN A 196 -38.55 59.47 15.63
C ASN A 196 -39.19 58.27 16.36
N SER A 197 -40.47 58.39 16.73
CA SER A 197 -41.22 57.36 17.47
C SER A 197 -41.43 56.05 16.69
N SER A 198 -41.03 56.00 15.42
CA SER A 198 -41.07 54.79 14.59
C SER A 198 -39.72 54.10 14.42
N ALA A 199 -38.63 54.57 15.03
CA ALA A 199 -37.30 53.96 14.86
C ALA A 199 -36.40 54.09 16.10
N ILE A 200 -35.56 53.07 16.32
CA ILE A 200 -34.52 53.06 17.35
C ILE A 200 -33.16 53.22 16.68
N CYS A 201 -32.33 54.14 17.19
CA CYS A 201 -30.92 54.25 16.82
C CYS A 201 -30.08 53.36 17.75
N CYS A 202 -29.23 52.50 17.17
CA CYS A 202 -28.32 51.66 17.95
C CYS A 202 -27.21 52.53 18.60
N PRO A 203 -26.93 52.38 19.90
CA PRO A 203 -25.87 53.13 20.58
C PRO A 203 -24.45 52.85 20.07
N VAL A 204 -24.20 51.66 19.51
CA VAL A 204 -22.86 51.21 19.11
C VAL A 204 -22.50 51.68 17.70
N ASP A 205 -23.35 51.37 16.72
CA ASP A 205 -23.06 51.61 15.30
C ASP A 205 -23.93 52.70 14.65
N LYS A 206 -24.84 53.31 15.43
CA LYS A 206 -25.76 54.38 15.00
C LYS A 206 -26.71 53.99 13.86
N ASN A 207 -26.88 52.69 13.61
CA ASN A 207 -27.84 52.19 12.63
C ASN A 207 -29.28 52.29 13.16
N TYR A 208 -30.21 52.66 12.28
CA TYR A 208 -31.62 52.78 12.64
C TYR A 208 -32.37 51.46 12.39
N THR A 209 -33.13 51.02 13.38
CA THR A 209 -34.05 49.88 13.28
C THR A 209 -35.48 50.39 13.33
N VAL A 210 -36.23 50.16 12.26
CA VAL A 210 -37.65 50.56 12.17
C VAL A 210 -38.51 49.68 13.07
N LEU A 211 -39.35 50.30 13.88
CA LEU A 211 -40.31 49.63 14.75
C LEU A 211 -41.66 49.48 14.04
N HIS A 212 -42.02 48.26 13.67
CA HIS A 212 -43.36 47.99 13.15
C HIS A 212 -44.43 48.24 14.22
N LYS A 213 -45.36 49.16 13.94
CA LYS A 213 -46.41 49.63 14.87
C LYS A 213 -45.85 50.23 16.17
N SER A 214 -44.63 50.76 16.16
CA SER A 214 -43.96 51.37 17.33
C SER A 214 -43.86 50.47 18.56
N LYS A 215 -43.83 49.14 18.39
CA LYS A 215 -43.73 48.18 19.50
C LYS A 215 -42.38 47.46 19.50
N VAL A 216 -41.61 47.67 20.57
CA VAL A 216 -40.34 46.96 20.85
C VAL A 216 -40.56 45.44 20.97
N ASP A 217 -41.75 45.00 21.40
CA ASP A 217 -42.08 43.59 21.57
C ASP A 217 -41.98 42.74 20.32
N ARG A 218 -42.03 43.37 19.15
CA ARG A 218 -41.95 42.71 17.85
C ARG A 218 -40.52 42.47 17.38
N LEU A 219 -39.52 43.05 18.05
CA LEU A 219 -38.13 42.75 17.73
C LEU A 219 -37.79 41.30 18.11
N PRO A 220 -37.04 40.58 17.26
CA PRO A 220 -36.72 39.18 17.48
C PRO A 220 -35.93 39.00 18.78
N LYS A 221 -36.25 37.94 19.53
CA LYS A 221 -35.51 37.55 20.72
C LYS A 221 -34.19 36.89 20.31
N ASN A 222 -33.11 37.16 21.06
CA ASN A 222 -31.85 36.47 20.86
C ASN A 222 -31.79 35.19 21.72
N PHE A 223 -32.20 34.07 21.15
CA PHE A 223 -32.19 32.78 21.85
C PHE A 223 -30.78 32.26 22.16
N THR A 224 -29.77 32.64 21.36
CA THR A 224 -28.38 32.18 21.54
C THR A 224 -27.80 32.63 22.88
N VAL A 225 -28.04 33.88 23.28
CA VAL A 225 -27.57 34.41 24.57
C VAL A 225 -28.43 33.96 25.76
N MET A 226 -29.65 33.47 25.51
CA MET A 226 -30.53 32.93 26.56
C MET A 226 -30.25 31.45 26.90
N HIS A 227 -29.60 30.70 26.02
CA HIS A 227 -29.43 29.24 26.14
C HIS A 227 -27.97 28.76 26.29
N MET A 228 -26.99 29.66 26.25
CA MET A 228 -25.57 29.39 26.58
C MET A 228 -25.23 29.92 27.96
#